data_AF-A0A095XSJ2-F1
#
_entry.id   AF-A0A095XSJ2-F1
#
_cell.length_a   1.000
_cell.length_b   1.000
_cell.length_c   1.000
_cell.angle_alpha   90.00
_cell.angle_beta   90.00
_cell.angle_gamma   90.00
#
_symmetry.space_group_name_H-M   'P 1'
#
loop_
_entity.id
_entity.type
_entity.pdbx_description
1 polymer ?
#
loop_
_entity_poly.entity_id
_entity_poly.type
_entity_poly.pdbx_seq_one_letter_code
_entity_poly.pdbx_strand_id
1 'polypeptide(L)' 'MGKNSVWFEAMKSFSLLTQLGIMVVVCIFGCGFIGITIDKKFGTSPIFSIIFIVLGIASAFVSLYKTLKVFTKKDEKYK' A
#
# COMPACT_ATOMS: atom_id res chain seq x y z
N MET A 1 17.40 30.46 -11.07
CA MET A 1 16.79 29.31 -10.37
C MET A 1 16.26 28.37 -11.45
N GLY A 2 17.01 27.28 -11.74
CA GLY A 2 16.85 26.51 -12.98
C GLY A 2 15.67 25.54 -12.93
N LYS A 3 14.91 25.49 -14.04
CA LYS A 3 13.79 24.58 -14.35
C LYS A 3 14.12 23.07 -14.20
N ASN A 4 15.37 22.70 -13.89
CA ASN A 4 15.88 21.33 -13.79
C ASN A 4 15.65 20.68 -12.41
N SER A 5 15.32 21.44 -11.36
CA SER A 5 15.07 20.86 -10.02
C SER A 5 13.66 20.25 -9.88
N VAL A 6 12.65 20.83 -10.53
CA VAL A 6 11.25 20.36 -10.45
C VAL A 6 11.06 18.95 -11.04
N TRP A 7 11.73 18.62 -12.14
CA TRP A 7 11.71 17.27 -12.72
C TRP A 7 12.40 16.25 -11.81
N PHE A 8 13.50 16.65 -11.16
CA PHE A 8 14.21 15.81 -10.20
C PHE A 8 13.38 15.57 -8.93
N GLU A 9 12.64 16.58 -8.48
CA GLU A 9 11.76 16.53 -7.31
C GLU A 9 10.49 15.71 -7.57
N ALA A 10 9.93 15.81 -8.78
CA ALA A 10 8.87 14.94 -9.27
C ALA A 10 9.32 13.47 -9.33
N MET A 11 10.50 13.19 -9.90
CA MET A 11 11.07 11.83 -9.92
C MET A 11 11.30 11.27 -8.51
N LYS A 12 11.76 12.11 -7.57
CA LYS A 12 11.98 11.69 -6.18
C LYS A 12 10.67 11.33 -5.48
N SER A 13 9.62 12.11 -5.73
CA SER A 13 8.28 11.88 -5.18
C SER A 13 7.63 10.64 -5.80
N PHE A 14 7.83 10.42 -7.09
CA PHE A 14 7.37 9.23 -7.80
C PHE A 14 8.10 7.96 -7.36
N SER A 15 9.40 8.05 -7.09
CA SER A 15 10.20 6.93 -6.55
C SER A 15 9.68 6.47 -5.18
N LEU A 16 9.39 7.41 -4.27
CA LEU A 16 8.77 7.11 -2.98
C LEU A 16 7.36 6.52 -3.14
N LEU A 17 6.56 7.05 -4.07
CA LEU A 17 5.22 6.55 -4.35
C LEU A 17 5.27 5.10 -4.89
N THR A 18 6.17 4.82 -5.82
CA THR A 18 6.43 3.47 -6.35
C THR A 18 6.88 2.52 -5.25
N GLN A 19 7.79 2.94 -4.37
CA GLN A 19 8.25 2.10 -3.26
C GLN A 19 7.10 1.73 -2.32
N LEU A 20 6.23 2.70 -2.00
CA LEU A 20 5.03 2.46 -1.19
C LEU A 20 4.02 1.57 -1.92
N GLY A 21 3.81 1.80 -3.22
CA GLY A 21 2.94 0.97 -4.06
C GLY A 21 3.41 -0.48 -4.12
N ILE A 22 4.72 -0.70 -4.28
CA ILE A 22 5.32 -2.04 -4.27
C ILE A 22 5.10 -2.72 -2.91
N MET A 23 5.26 -2.02 -1.79
CA MET A 23 4.98 -2.59 -0.46
C MET A 23 3.51 -3.02 -0.31
N VAL A 24 2.57 -2.24 -0.84
CA VAL A 24 1.14 -2.57 -0.82
C VAL A 24 0.85 -3.78 -1.69
N VAL A 25 1.39 -3.82 -2.91
CA VAL A 25 1.22 -4.96 -3.83
C VAL A 25 1.77 -6.24 -3.22
N VAL A 26 2.98 -6.19 -2.64
CA VAL A 26 3.61 -7.33 -1.95
C VAL A 26 2.77 -7.77 -0.75
N CYS A 27 2.21 -6.85 0.04
CA CYS A 27 1.32 -7.19 1.15
C CYS A 27 0.04 -7.88 0.65
N ILE A 28 -0.61 -7.35 -0.39
CA ILE A 28 -1.84 -7.94 -0.94
C ILE A 28 -1.57 -9.34 -1.50
N PHE A 29 -0.49 -9.50 -2.28
CA PHE A 29 -0.10 -10.82 -2.79
C PHE A 29 0.25 -11.79 -1.67
N GLY A 30 1.03 -11.35 -0.68
CA GLY A 30 1.40 -12.16 0.48
C GLY A 30 0.18 -12.58 1.29
N CYS A 31 -0.73 -11.64 1.60
CA CYS A 31 -1.95 -11.94 2.32
C CYS A 31 -2.89 -12.86 1.53
N GLY A 32 -3.08 -12.62 0.24
CA GLY A 32 -3.93 -13.48 -0.60
C GLY A 32 -3.38 -14.90 -0.70
N PHE A 33 -2.08 -15.06 -0.88
CA PHE A 33 -1.44 -16.37 -0.98
C PHE A 33 -1.50 -17.15 0.35
N ILE A 34 -1.24 -16.47 1.47
CA ILE A 34 -1.36 -17.06 2.80
C ILE A 34 -2.82 -17.43 3.11
N GLY A 35 -3.78 -16.55 2.79
CA GLY A 35 -5.20 -16.79 3.00
C GLY A 35 -5.69 -18.05 2.30
N ILE A 36 -5.38 -18.21 1.01
CA ILE A 36 -5.74 -19.40 0.22
C ILE A 36 -5.06 -20.67 0.75
N THR A 37 -3.80 -20.56 1.17
CA THR A 37 -3.04 -21.71 1.68
C THR A 37 -3.59 -22.20 3.02
N ILE A 38 -3.99 -21.29 3.91
CA ILE A 38 -4.59 -21.61 5.20
C ILE A 38 -5.98 -22.25 5.02
N ASP A 39 -6.80 -21.72 4.11
CA ASP A 39 -8.15 -22.25 3.81
C ASP A 39 -8.08 -23.72 3.36
N LYS A 40 -7.15 -24.02 2.44
CA LYS A 40 -6.88 -25.39 1.99
C LYS A 40 -6.38 -26.32 3.08
N LYS A 41 -5.62 -25.81 4.05
CA LYS A 41 -4.98 -26.64 5.09
C LYS A 41 -5.90 -26.93 6.27
N PHE A 42 -6.83 -26.03 6.58
CA PHE A 42 -7.72 -26.19 7.72
C PHE A 42 -9.01 -26.94 7.40
N GLY A 43 -9.45 -27.01 6.13
CA GLY A 43 -10.66 -27.73 5.74
C GLY A 43 -11.96 -27.17 6.36
N THR A 44 -11.85 -26.15 7.21
CA THR A 44 -12.94 -25.35 7.73
C THR A 44 -13.41 -24.44 6.59
N SER A 45 -14.70 -24.50 6.28
CA SER A 45 -15.44 -23.54 5.44
C SER A 45 -14.86 -22.12 5.51
N PRO A 46 -14.98 -21.29 4.44
CA PRO A 46 -14.09 -20.18 4.01
C PRO A 46 -13.93 -18.96 4.95
N ILE A 47 -14.09 -19.17 6.24
CA ILE A 47 -14.02 -18.20 7.33
C ILE A 47 -12.62 -17.60 7.42
N PHE A 48 -11.56 -18.41 7.27
CA PHE A 48 -10.18 -17.89 7.30
C PHE A 48 -9.86 -17.06 6.06
N SER A 49 -10.29 -17.48 4.86
CA SER A 49 -10.19 -16.64 3.65
C SER A 49 -10.94 -15.31 3.79
N ILE A 50 -12.14 -15.31 4.38
CA ILE A 50 -12.91 -14.09 4.61
C ILE A 50 -12.16 -13.12 5.54
N ILE A 51 -11.61 -13.62 6.65
CA ILE A 51 -10.82 -12.79 7.57
C ILE A 51 -9.57 -12.23 6.89
N PHE A 52 -8.87 -13.05 6.10
CA PHE A 52 -7.68 -12.60 5.36
C PHE A 52 -7.99 -11.58 4.27
N ILE A 53 -9.13 -11.72 3.59
CA ILE A 53 -9.62 -10.74 2.62
C ILE A 53 -9.95 -9.42 3.31
N VAL A 54 -10.68 -9.45 4.42
CA VAL A 54 -11.03 -8.23 5.18
C VAL A 54 -9.77 -7.54 5.71
N LEU A 55 -8.82 -8.30 6.25
CA LEU A 55 -7.52 -7.78 6.68
C LEU A 55 -6.68 -7.24 5.52
N GLY A 56 -6.72 -7.89 4.36
CA GLY A 56 -6.04 -7.44 3.14
C GLY A 56 -6.60 -6.11 2.64
N ILE A 57 -7.93 -5.98 2.59
CA ILE A 57 -8.62 -4.74 2.20
C ILE A 57 -8.31 -3.62 3.21
N ALA A 58 -8.38 -3.90 4.52
CA ALA A 58 -8.07 -2.93 5.56
C ALA A 58 -6.60 -2.47 5.48
N SER A 59 -5.65 -3.40 5.30
CA SER A 59 -4.23 -3.11 5.12
C SER A 59 -3.96 -2.22 3.91
N ALA A 60 -4.58 -2.56 2.76
CA ALA A 60 -4.49 -1.76 1.55
C ALA A 60 -5.02 -0.33 1.77
N PHE A 61 -6.21 -0.21 2.39
CA PHE A 61 -6.82 1.08 2.71
C PHE A 61 -5.94 1.93 3.64
N VAL A 62 -5.39 1.33 4.70
CA VAL A 62 -4.52 2.04 5.66
C VAL A 62 -3.24 2.55 5.01
N SER A 63 -2.59 1.74 4.17
CA SER A 63 -1.39 2.17 3.44
C SER A 63 -1.68 3.31 2.45
N LEU A 64 -2.81 3.24 1.76
CA LEU A 64 -3.28 4.29 0.85
C LEU A 64 -3.55 5.59 1.63
N TYR A 65 -4.30 5.50 2.73
CA TYR A 65 -4.59 6.66 3.60
C TYR A 65 -3.32 7.29 4.18
N LYS A 66 -2.37 6.48 4.64
CA LYS A 66 -1.11 6.98 5.21
C LYS A 66 -0.28 7.70 4.15
N THR A 67 -0.24 7.16 2.94
CA THR A 67 0.43 7.79 1.78
C THR A 67 -0.24 9.11 1.45
N LEU A 68 -1.55 9.11 1.20
CA LEU A 68 -2.31 10.31 0.85
C LEU A 68 -2.19 11.41 1.92
N LYS A 69 -2.21 11.03 3.20
CA LYS A 69 -2.03 11.96 4.31
C LYS A 69 -0.61 12.54 4.37
N VAL A 70 0.42 11.74 4.10
CA VAL A 70 1.81 12.23 4.01
C VAL A 70 1.99 13.19 2.83
N PHE A 71 1.34 12.92 1.70
CA PHE A 71 1.36 13.83 0.55
C PHE A 71 0.58 15.13 0.84
N THR A 72 -0.65 15.02 1.35
CA THR A 72 -1.50 16.19 1.66
C THR A 72 -0.91 17.07 2.76
N LYS A 73 -0.28 16.48 3.78
CA LYS A 73 0.35 17.24 4.87
C LYS A 73 1.67 17.89 4.45
N LYS A 74 2.22 17.55 3.27
CA LYS A 74 3.43 18.16 2.73
C LYS A 74 3.13 19.53 2.08
N ASP A 75 1.90 19.73 1.59
CA ASP A 75 1.43 21.03 1.09
C ASP A 75 1.22 22.08 2.20
N GLU A 76 0.95 21.66 3.44
CA GLU A 76 0.72 22.59 4.55
C GLU A 76 2.00 23.05 5.26
N LYS A 77 3.14 22.38 5.01
CA LYS A 77 4.43 22.71 5.64
C LYS A 77 5.33 23.60 4.77
N TYR A 78 4.77 24.18 3.71
CA TYR A 78 5.40 25.17 2.83
C TYR A 78 4.40 26.28 2.43
N LYS A 79 3.68 26.79 3.43
CA LYS A 79 2.95 28.05 3.32
C LYS A 79 3.41 29.00 4.43
#